data_AF-L1JEK6-F1
#
_entry.id   AF-L1JEK6-F1
#
_cell.length_a   1.000
_cell.length_b   1.000
_cell.length_c   1.000
_cell.angle_alpha   90.00
_cell.angle_beta   90.00
_cell.angle_gamma   90.00
#
_symmetry.space_group_name_H-M   'P 1'
#
loop_
_entity.id
_entity.type
_entity.pdbx_description
1 polymer ?
#
loop_
_entity_poly.entity_id
_entity_poly.type
_entity_poly.pdbx_seq_one_letter_code
_entity_poly.pdbx_strand_id
1 'polypeptide(L)'
;MCFDEDFAKAHFLITASLLNAPKLTDEIVKRKELLKASCKTEEQQMAFLFAMELMIVKEKRRGIKKYDDILRKLWEHDIISEDRMDTWYRKEDGLKQHYPDFQLDDAIDCRKAGWKFIDWVQQGEDEDDEEEEDA
;
A
#
# COMPACT_ATOMS: atom_id res chain seq x y z
N MET A 1 -7.35 -21.84 -7.89
CA MET A 1 -6.83 -20.64 -7.22
C MET A 1 -6.69 -20.98 -5.74
N CYS A 2 -5.48 -21.26 -5.26
CA CYS A 2 -5.21 -21.10 -3.83
C CYS A 2 -4.92 -19.62 -3.65
N PHE A 3 -5.89 -18.87 -3.16
CA PHE A 3 -5.57 -17.55 -2.64
C PHE A 3 -4.70 -17.76 -1.41
N ASP A 4 -3.55 -17.12 -1.38
CA ASP A 4 -2.80 -16.93 -0.15
C ASP A 4 -3.77 -16.42 0.92
N GLU A 5 -3.76 -17.06 2.09
CA GLU A 5 -4.69 -16.76 3.18
C GLU A 5 -4.60 -15.29 3.59
N ASP A 6 -3.40 -14.72 3.58
CA ASP A 6 -3.18 -13.32 3.94
C ASP A 6 -3.74 -12.39 2.87
N PHE A 7 -3.58 -12.72 1.58
CA PHE A 7 -4.20 -11.98 0.49
C PHE A 7 -5.73 -12.02 0.57
N ALA A 8 -6.32 -13.18 0.85
CA ALA A 8 -7.77 -13.32 0.97
C ALA A 8 -8.32 -12.49 2.14
N LYS A 9 -7.64 -12.50 3.30
CA LYS A 9 -7.98 -11.68 4.47
C LYS A 9 -7.87 -10.19 4.17
N ALA A 10 -6.76 -9.77 3.55
CA ALA A 10 -6.54 -8.39 3.16
C ALA A 10 -7.61 -7.89 2.18
N HIS A 11 -7.90 -8.67 1.14
CA HIS A 11 -8.94 -8.35 0.17
C HIS A 11 -10.32 -8.23 0.81
N PHE A 12 -10.68 -9.17 1.70
CA PHE A 12 -11.94 -9.09 2.45
C PHE A 12 -12.00 -7.83 3.31
N LEU A 13 -10.95 -7.54 4.08
CA LEU A 13 -10.87 -6.37 4.94
C LEU A 13 -11.07 -5.08 4.13
N ILE A 14 -10.31 -4.89 3.05
CA ILE A 14 -10.38 -3.68 2.21
C ILE A 14 -11.76 -3.55 1.57
N THR A 15 -12.31 -4.64 1.05
CA THR A 15 -13.65 -4.64 0.44
C THR A 15 -14.73 -4.28 1.45
N ALA A 16 -14.69 -4.87 2.65
CA ALA A 16 -15.69 -4.65 3.68
C ALA A 16 -15.59 -3.26 4.32
N SER A 17 -14.39 -2.69 4.40
CA SER A 17 -14.13 -1.48 5.20
C SER A 17 -13.86 -0.23 4.39
N LEU A 18 -13.30 -0.32 3.17
CA LEU A 18 -12.80 0.83 2.40
C LEU A 18 -13.48 1.00 1.03
N LEU A 19 -14.04 -0.07 0.44
CA LEU A 19 -14.63 -0.02 -0.90
C LEU A 19 -15.77 0.99 -1.02
N ASN A 20 -16.66 1.08 -0.04
CA ASN A 20 -17.80 2.01 -0.10
C ASN A 20 -17.49 3.40 0.47
N ALA A 21 -16.23 3.67 0.86
CA ALA A 21 -15.85 4.94 1.46
C ALA A 21 -15.95 6.10 0.45
N PRO A 22 -16.65 7.21 0.76
CA PRO A 22 -16.69 8.41 -0.10
C PRO A 22 -15.30 9.02 -0.30
N LYS A 23 -14.48 8.99 0.75
CA LYS A 23 -13.08 9.41 0.75
C LYS A 23 -12.26 8.30 1.40
N LEU A 24 -11.37 7.70 0.62
CA LEU A 24 -10.57 6.55 1.06
C LEU A 24 -9.61 6.91 2.21
N THR A 25 -8.93 8.05 2.11
CA THR A 25 -8.00 8.55 3.13
C THR A 25 -8.68 8.74 4.48
N ASP A 26 -9.87 9.34 4.51
CA ASP A 26 -10.60 9.58 5.76
C ASP A 26 -11.00 8.27 6.44
N GLU A 27 -11.36 7.26 5.64
CA GLU A 27 -11.74 5.94 6.17
C GLU A 27 -10.52 5.15 6.68
N ILE A 28 -9.34 5.30 6.05
CA ILE A 28 -8.07 4.75 6.56
C ILE A 28 -7.79 5.30 7.96
N VAL A 29 -7.86 6.61 8.14
CA VAL A 29 -7.64 7.26 9.45
C VAL A 29 -8.66 6.77 10.48
N LYS A 30 -9.94 6.73 10.10
CA LYS A 30 -11.03 6.28 10.98
C LYS A 30 -10.87 4.83 11.43
N ARG A 31 -10.29 3.97 10.60
CA ARG A 31 -10.14 2.52 10.85
C ARG A 31 -8.71 2.09 11.16
N LYS A 32 -7.79 3.02 11.41
CA LYS A 32 -6.36 2.75 11.55
C LYS A 32 -6.05 1.60 12.51
N GLU A 33 -6.74 1.53 13.66
CA GLU A 33 -6.52 0.47 14.65
C GLU A 33 -6.88 -0.92 14.11
N LEU A 34 -7.98 -1.02 13.35
CA LEU A 34 -8.41 -2.27 12.71
C LEU A 34 -7.45 -2.68 11.60
N LEU A 35 -7.01 -1.71 10.80
CA LEU A 35 -6.07 -1.95 9.70
C LEU A 35 -4.70 -2.40 10.24
N LYS A 36 -4.18 -1.70 11.26
CA LYS A 36 -2.92 -2.05 11.95
C LYS A 36 -3.00 -3.42 12.61
N ALA A 37 -4.13 -3.76 13.24
CA ALA A 37 -4.34 -5.09 13.81
C ALA A 37 -4.34 -6.23 12.77
N SER A 38 -4.59 -5.90 11.50
CA SER A 38 -4.64 -6.85 10.38
C SER A 38 -3.33 -6.92 9.57
N CYS A 39 -2.35 -6.08 9.90
CA CYS A 39 -1.09 -5.92 9.17
C CYS A 39 0.13 -6.12 10.09
N LYS A 40 0.13 -7.20 10.89
CA LYS A 40 1.14 -7.42 11.94
C LYS A 40 2.42 -8.06 11.45
N THR A 41 2.37 -8.77 10.31
CA THR A 41 3.54 -9.39 9.69
C THR A 41 3.86 -8.72 8.36
N GLU A 42 5.07 -8.94 7.87
CA GLU A 42 5.51 -8.44 6.58
C GLU A 42 4.65 -8.97 5.43
N GLU A 43 4.28 -10.24 5.48
CA GLU A 43 3.40 -10.89 4.48
C GLU A 43 2.02 -10.25 4.47
N GLN A 44 1.45 -9.95 5.64
CA GLN A 44 0.15 -9.29 5.76
C GLN A 44 0.19 -7.86 5.21
N GLN A 45 1.27 -7.12 5.47
CA GLN A 45 1.46 -5.77 4.92
C GLN A 45 1.58 -5.80 3.39
N MET A 46 2.38 -6.73 2.84
CA MET A 46 2.50 -6.91 1.39
C MET A 46 1.17 -7.32 0.75
N ALA A 47 0.46 -8.27 1.36
CA ALA A 47 -0.86 -8.71 0.93
C ALA A 47 -1.88 -7.55 0.94
N PHE A 48 -1.82 -6.69 1.96
CA PHE A 48 -2.64 -5.48 2.04
C PHE A 48 -2.36 -4.51 0.90
N LEU A 49 -1.09 -4.24 0.58
CA LEU A 49 -0.72 -3.36 -0.53
C LEU A 49 -1.23 -3.90 -1.89
N PHE A 50 -1.05 -5.19 -2.17
CA PHE A 50 -1.56 -5.80 -3.40
C PHE A 50 -3.10 -5.79 -3.46
N ALA A 51 -3.78 -6.06 -2.34
CA ALA A 51 -5.24 -6.02 -2.30
C ALA A 51 -5.78 -4.58 -2.45
N MET A 52 -5.07 -3.58 -1.91
CA MET A 52 -5.40 -2.16 -2.08
C MET A 52 -5.25 -1.72 -3.54
N GLU A 53 -4.14 -2.10 -4.16
CA GLU A 53 -3.88 -1.89 -5.58
C GLU A 53 -4.98 -2.49 -6.46
N LEU A 54 -5.38 -3.74 -6.18
CA LEU A 54 -6.48 -4.40 -6.89
C LEU A 54 -7.80 -3.63 -6.76
N MET A 55 -8.15 -3.19 -5.54
CA MET A 55 -9.38 -2.42 -5.30
C MET A 55 -9.37 -1.09 -6.04
N ILE A 56 -8.23 -0.38 -6.04
CA ILE A 56 -8.10 0.91 -6.73
C ILE A 56 -8.22 0.71 -8.24
N VAL A 57 -7.57 -0.28 -8.83
CA VAL A 57 -7.64 -0.48 -10.27
C VAL A 57 -9.01 -1.00 -10.74
N LYS A 58 -9.65 -1.88 -9.97
CA LYS A 58 -10.95 -2.46 -10.38
C LYS A 58 -12.12 -1.54 -10.09
N GLU A 59 -12.17 -0.97 -8.90
CA GLU A 59 -13.39 -0.32 -8.38
C GLU A 59 -13.23 1.20 -8.22
N LYS A 60 -12.02 1.70 -7.97
CA LYS A 60 -11.75 3.11 -7.68
C LYS A 60 -10.62 3.71 -8.49
N ARG A 61 -10.67 3.60 -9.82
CA ARG A 61 -9.59 4.08 -10.73
C ARG A 61 -9.18 5.54 -10.54
N ARG A 62 -10.07 6.40 -10.04
CA ARG A 62 -9.73 7.80 -9.69
C ARG A 62 -8.69 7.89 -8.55
N GLY A 63 -8.62 6.86 -7.71
CA GLY A 63 -7.66 6.72 -6.62
C GLY A 63 -6.22 6.52 -7.09
N ILE A 64 -5.99 6.10 -8.35
CA ILE A 64 -4.64 6.00 -8.93
C ILE A 64 -3.92 7.33 -8.79
N LYS A 65 -4.57 8.45 -9.13
CA LYS A 65 -3.97 9.80 -9.06
C LYS A 65 -3.69 10.31 -7.64
N LYS A 66 -4.15 9.59 -6.61
CA LYS A 66 -4.04 9.94 -5.19
C LYS A 66 -3.35 8.83 -4.40
N TYR A 67 -2.62 7.96 -5.09
CA TYR A 67 -2.00 6.80 -4.46
C TYR A 67 -0.89 7.23 -3.49
N ASP A 68 -0.21 8.33 -3.78
CA ASP A 68 0.72 9.03 -2.88
C ASP A 68 0.06 9.41 -1.54
N ASP A 69 -1.11 10.05 -1.57
CA ASP A 69 -1.85 10.41 -0.35
C ASP A 69 -2.30 9.16 0.43
N ILE A 70 -2.66 8.08 -0.28
CA ILE A 70 -3.07 6.81 0.33
C ILE A 70 -1.88 6.16 1.05
N LEU A 71 -0.73 6.03 0.38
CA LEU A 71 0.50 5.49 0.97
C LEU A 71 0.93 6.31 2.17
N ARG A 72 0.92 7.64 2.06
CA ARG A 72 1.23 8.54 3.17
C ARG A 72 0.37 8.25 4.41
N LYS A 73 -0.94 8.04 4.24
CA LYS A 73 -1.83 7.72 5.37
C LYS A 73 -1.62 6.32 5.95
N LEU A 74 -1.14 5.37 5.15
CA LEU A 74 -0.78 4.03 5.64
C LEU A 74 0.52 4.08 6.47
N TRP A 75 1.49 4.88 6.03
CA TRP A 75 2.77 5.08 6.73
C TRP A 75 2.61 5.91 8.01
N GLU A 76 1.95 7.09 7.96
CA GLU A 76 1.70 7.97 9.11
C GLU A 76 0.94 7.32 10.29
N HIS A 77 0.33 6.16 10.06
CA HIS A 77 -0.44 5.41 11.05
C HIS A 77 0.12 4.02 11.36
N ASP A 78 1.37 3.77 10.96
CA ASP A 78 2.10 2.50 11.16
C ASP A 78 1.31 1.27 10.68
N ILE A 79 0.55 1.40 9.60
CA ILE A 79 -0.19 0.27 9.03
C ILE A 79 0.75 -0.55 8.15
N ILE A 80 1.58 0.15 7.37
CA ILE A 80 2.56 -0.42 6.45
C ILE A 80 3.89 0.28 6.70
N SER A 81 4.97 -0.47 6.84
CA SER A 81 6.32 0.10 6.98
C SER A 81 6.90 0.53 5.63
N GLU A 82 7.89 1.40 5.69
CA GLU A 82 8.64 1.87 4.52
C GLU A 82 9.23 0.73 3.70
N ASP A 83 9.95 -0.20 4.34
CA ASP A 83 10.53 -1.37 3.69
C ASP A 83 9.52 -2.14 2.84
N ARG A 84 8.28 -2.25 3.33
CA ARG A 84 7.19 -2.93 2.62
C ARG A 84 6.70 -2.11 1.44
N MET A 85 6.67 -0.77 1.54
CA MET A 85 6.31 0.11 0.43
C MET A 85 7.36 0.06 -0.69
N ASP A 86 8.65 0.11 -0.36
CA ASP A 86 9.74 -0.03 -1.35
C ASP A 86 9.70 -1.42 -2.01
N THR A 87 9.55 -2.48 -1.21
CA THR A 87 9.45 -3.84 -1.74
C THR A 87 8.24 -4.01 -2.67
N TRP A 88 7.08 -3.46 -2.31
CA TRP A 88 5.89 -3.48 -3.15
C TRP A 88 6.09 -2.72 -4.46
N TYR A 89 6.76 -1.57 -4.42
CA TYR A 89 7.06 -0.79 -5.61
C TYR A 89 7.97 -1.54 -6.58
N ARG A 90 9.01 -2.22 -6.08
CA ARG A 90 9.95 -3.02 -6.90
C ARG A 90 9.33 -4.31 -7.44
N LYS A 91 8.33 -4.87 -6.74
CA LYS A 91 7.69 -6.14 -7.10
C LYS A 91 6.49 -5.92 -8.04
N GLU A 92 6.76 -5.50 -9.27
CA GLU A 92 5.73 -5.14 -10.25
C GLU A 92 4.73 -6.28 -10.53
N ASP A 93 5.20 -7.53 -10.55
CA ASP A 93 4.40 -8.71 -10.85
C ASP A 93 3.60 -9.25 -9.64
N GLY A 94 3.76 -8.65 -8.45
CA GLY A 94 3.19 -9.17 -7.20
C GLY A 94 1.67 -9.34 -7.24
N LEU A 95 0.94 -8.37 -7.79
CA LEU A 95 -0.51 -8.49 -7.95
C LEU A 95 -0.90 -9.62 -8.93
N LYS A 96 -0.11 -9.84 -9.98
CA LYS A 96 -0.39 -10.89 -10.99
C LYS A 96 -0.24 -12.29 -10.41
N GLN A 97 0.60 -12.47 -9.40
CA GLN A 97 0.73 -13.74 -8.67
C GLN A 97 -0.57 -14.11 -7.94
N HIS A 98 -1.30 -13.11 -7.42
CA HIS A 98 -2.57 -13.30 -6.72
C HIS A 98 -3.80 -13.23 -7.65
N TYR A 99 -3.68 -12.51 -8.76
CA TYR A 99 -4.75 -12.32 -9.75
C TYR A 99 -4.19 -12.45 -11.19
N PRO A 100 -4.03 -13.69 -11.71
CA PRO A 100 -3.32 -13.95 -12.97
C PRO A 100 -3.91 -13.27 -14.20
N ASP A 101 -5.23 -13.07 -14.23
CA ASP A 101 -5.96 -12.47 -15.36
C ASP A 101 -5.89 -10.93 -15.38
N PHE A 102 -5.18 -10.32 -14.44
CA PHE A 102 -5.11 -8.87 -14.29
C PHE A 102 -4.18 -8.22 -15.33
N GLN A 103 -4.56 -7.03 -15.81
CA GLN A 103 -3.78 -6.23 -16.74
C GLN A 103 -2.73 -5.40 -15.99
N LEU A 104 -1.45 -5.70 -16.21
CA LEU A 104 -0.34 -5.15 -15.43
C LEU A 104 -0.18 -3.62 -15.56
N ASP A 105 -0.57 -3.04 -16.70
CA ASP A 105 -0.38 -1.61 -16.99
C ASP A 105 -1.06 -0.70 -15.95
N ASP A 106 -2.29 -1.02 -15.54
CA ASP A 106 -3.01 -0.22 -14.54
C ASP A 106 -2.35 -0.31 -13.14
N ALA A 107 -1.71 -1.44 -12.81
CA ALA A 107 -0.93 -1.62 -11.57
C ALA A 107 0.37 -0.81 -11.60
N ILE A 108 1.05 -0.82 -12.75
CA ILE A 108 2.24 0.02 -12.97
C ILE A 108 1.87 1.51 -12.80
N ASP A 109 0.72 1.94 -13.30
CA ASP A 109 0.25 3.32 -13.14
C ASP A 109 -0.08 3.68 -11.67
N CYS A 110 -0.65 2.76 -10.88
CA CYS A 110 -0.77 2.91 -9.42
C CYS A 110 0.58 3.16 -8.76
N ARG A 111 1.57 2.31 -9.05
CA ARG A 111 2.93 2.40 -8.48
C ARG A 111 3.60 3.72 -8.85
N LYS A 112 3.53 4.12 -10.13
CA LYS A 112 4.06 5.41 -10.61
C LYS A 112 3.43 6.60 -9.89
N ALA A 113 2.13 6.55 -9.59
CA ALA A 113 1.48 7.61 -8.86
C ALA A 113 1.91 7.71 -7.40
N GLY A 114 2.31 6.58 -6.78
CA GLY A 114 2.89 6.53 -5.44
C GLY A 114 4.37 6.94 -5.37
N TRP A 115 5.09 6.97 -6.49
CA TRP A 115 6.55 7.17 -6.53
C TRP A 115 7.03 8.39 -5.76
N LYS A 116 6.37 9.55 -5.91
CA LYS A 116 6.78 10.78 -5.21
C LYS A 116 6.82 10.63 -3.70
N PHE A 117 5.92 9.82 -3.14
CA PHE A 117 5.92 9.57 -1.71
C PHE A 117 7.07 8.63 -1.34
N ILE A 118 7.24 7.52 -2.07
CA ILE A 118 8.32 6.56 -1.81
C ILE A 118 9.69 7.23 -1.88
N ASP A 119 9.93 8.05 -2.90
CA ASP A 119 11.16 8.85 -3.07
C ASP A 119 11.37 9.83 -1.90
N TRP A 120 10.29 10.45 -1.41
CA TRP A 120 10.36 11.34 -0.24
C TRP A 120 10.69 10.61 1.06
N VAL A 121 10.11 9.43 1.29
CA VAL A 121 10.43 8.66 2.51
C VAL A 121 11.89 8.21 2.47
N GLN A 122 12.37 7.71 1.32
CA GLN A 122 13.75 7.27 1.13
C GLN A 122 14.77 8.39 1.36
N GLN A 123 14.51 9.59 0.86
CA GLN A 123 15.39 10.75 1.07
C GLN A 123 15.42 11.22 2.53
N GLY A 124 14.34 11.02 3.29
CA GLY A 124 14.29 11.38 4.71
C GLY A 124 15.18 10.52 5.60
N GLU A 125 15.42 9.26 5.24
CA GLU A 125 16.38 8.41 5.95
C GLU A 125 17.84 8.80 5.61
N ASP A 126 18.13 9.19 4.36
CA ASP A 126 19.47 9.59 3.92
C ASP A 126 19.94 10.93 4.54
N GLU A 127 19.03 11.85 4.90
CA GLU A 127 19.37 13.16 5.50
C GLU A 127 19.60 13.11 7.03
N ASP A 128 19.05 12.11 7.75
CA ASP A 128 19.19 11.98 9.21
C ASP A 128 20.47 11.22 9.64
N ASP A 129 21.17 10.56 8.71
CA ASP A 129 22.42 9.81 8.97
C ASP A 129 23.71 10.66 8.80
N GLU A 130 23.62 11.94 8.45
CA GLU A 130 24.79 12.84 8.24
C GLU A 130 25.14 13.75 9.45
N GLU A 131 24.44 13.66 10.59
CA GLU A 131 24.74 14.45 11.82
C GLU A 131 25.29 13.62 13.00
N GLU A 132 26.35 12.82 12.81
CA GLU A 132 27.13 12.23 13.93
C GLU A 132 28.66 12.11 13.67
N GLU A 133 29.29 13.14 13.07
CA GLU A 133 30.75 13.34 13.18
C GLU A 133 31.10 14.83 13.29
N ASP A 134 31.03 15.39 14.50
CA ASP A 134 31.96 16.46 14.89
C ASP A 134 32.14 16.49 16.42
N ALA A 135 33.36 16.14 16.84
CA ALA A 135 33.87 16.07 18.20
C ALA A 135 34.43 17.41 18.70
#